data_AF-A0A932QBL6-F1
#
_entry.id   AF-A0A932QBL6-F1
#
_cell.length_a   1.000
_cell.length_b   1.000
_cell.length_c   1.000
_cell.angle_alpha   90.00
_cell.angle_beta   90.00
_cell.angle_gamma   90.00
#
_symmetry.space_group_name_H-M   'P 1'
#
loop_
_entity.id
_entity.type
_entity.pdbx_description
1 polymer ?
#
loop_
_entity_poly.entity_id
_entity_poly.type
_entity_poly.pdbx_seq_one_letter_code
_entity_poly.pdbx_strand_id
1 'polypeptide(L)'
;MGIANVMNTGKSGLFANRSSLATTGHNIANVNTEGYSRQRVEQEAAPPQTFGAVNVGTGVHATQIHRINDEYLTQQIAHEMTMLGAYEEKDMAMGQAENVFNEINDSGVNKLMANFFNEFRKLGNEPESESMRATVRESADQLIGDFHRVSRSIQDIQKNIDVRIDSNVRQVNELCQRIAHINEDLKRHELNAGESGDLRDARENAIKKLSTIVDVRVANNERGELTINLGGTGPLVSGTLFNKLYVQSEKSNAEAGTPEAALQVYIENVITPKITDKLSNGRLGGLIEARDAVIGKARQRIDDLAYTFSHKVNEIHKQGFALNGNTGVDFFKAPDKIEGAAETLRLSDDIRSDSNNIATAL
;
A
#
# COMPACT_ATOMS: atom_id res chain seq x y z
N MET A 1 -36.11 -50.13 35.37
CA MET A 1 -35.23 -49.81 34.22
C MET A 1 -35.74 -50.59 33.01
N GLY A 2 -36.53 -49.98 32.12
CA GLY A 2 -37.00 -50.67 30.91
C GLY A 2 -35.89 -50.77 29.86
N ILE A 3 -35.85 -51.87 29.10
CA ILE A 3 -34.90 -52.12 28.00
C ILE A 3 -34.84 -50.92 27.03
N ALA A 4 -35.97 -50.25 26.82
CA ALA A 4 -36.08 -49.05 25.99
C ALA A 4 -35.16 -47.90 26.45
N ASN A 5 -34.99 -47.64 27.75
CA ASN A 5 -34.13 -46.56 28.26
C ASN A 5 -32.64 -46.89 28.11
N VAL A 6 -32.24 -48.16 28.30
CA VAL A 6 -30.86 -48.61 28.07
C VAL A 6 -30.52 -48.56 26.58
N MET A 7 -31.46 -48.98 25.72
CA MET A 7 -31.29 -48.94 24.27
C MET A 7 -31.24 -47.50 23.74
N ASN A 8 -32.05 -46.59 24.29
CA ASN A 8 -32.02 -45.17 23.92
C ASN A 8 -30.71 -44.49 24.38
N THR A 9 -30.22 -44.82 25.58
CA THR A 9 -28.91 -44.37 26.07
C THR A 9 -27.79 -44.85 25.16
N GLY A 10 -27.75 -46.15 24.81
CA GLY A 10 -26.77 -46.70 23.87
C GLY A 10 -26.86 -46.08 22.47
N LYS A 11 -28.07 -45.87 21.95
CA LYS A 11 -28.32 -45.17 20.68
C LYS A 11 -27.75 -43.76 20.71
N SER A 12 -28.04 -42.99 21.75
CA SER A 12 -27.58 -41.60 21.90
C SER A 12 -26.05 -41.50 21.97
N GLY A 13 -25.40 -42.40 22.73
CA GLY A 13 -23.95 -42.49 22.81
C GLY A 13 -23.28 -42.85 21.48
N LEU A 14 -23.88 -43.77 20.70
CA LEU A 14 -23.37 -44.12 19.37
C LEU A 14 -23.48 -42.94 18.39
N PHE A 15 -24.58 -42.18 18.42
CA PHE A 15 -24.71 -40.98 17.58
C PHE A 15 -23.68 -39.90 17.95
N ALA A 16 -23.48 -39.62 19.24
CA ALA A 16 -22.50 -38.64 19.69
C ALA A 16 -21.05 -39.03 19.28
N ASN A 17 -20.69 -40.30 19.42
CA ASN A 17 -19.38 -40.80 18.98
C ASN A 17 -19.23 -40.78 17.45
N ARG A 18 -20.27 -41.13 16.69
CA ARG A 18 -20.26 -41.04 15.22
C ARG A 18 -20.01 -39.60 14.76
N SER A 19 -20.68 -38.63 15.37
CA SER A 19 -20.46 -37.21 15.07
C SER A 19 -19.03 -36.78 15.42
N SER A 20 -18.51 -37.22 16.58
CA SER A 20 -17.13 -36.91 17.00
C SER A 20 -16.08 -37.48 16.03
N LEU A 21 -16.27 -38.70 15.54
CA LEU A 21 -15.41 -39.31 14.52
C LEU A 21 -15.53 -38.60 13.17
N ALA A 22 -16.73 -38.20 12.76
CA ALA A 22 -16.94 -37.44 11.54
C ALA A 22 -16.21 -36.08 11.59
N THR A 23 -16.33 -35.34 12.70
CA THR A 23 -15.58 -34.09 12.92
C THR A 23 -14.07 -34.32 12.96
N THR A 24 -13.61 -35.44 13.53
CA THR A 24 -12.18 -35.81 13.48
C THR A 24 -11.71 -36.05 12.05
N GLY A 25 -12.50 -36.78 11.24
CA GLY A 25 -12.22 -36.97 9.82
C GLY A 25 -12.19 -35.65 9.03
N HIS A 26 -13.14 -34.74 9.31
CA HIS A 26 -13.19 -33.40 8.72
C HIS A 26 -11.96 -32.57 9.09
N ASN A 27 -11.54 -32.59 10.35
CA ASN A 27 -10.33 -31.91 10.82
C ASN A 27 -9.08 -32.44 10.11
N ILE A 28 -8.94 -33.76 9.98
CA ILE A 28 -7.78 -34.37 9.31
C ILE A 28 -7.76 -33.99 7.82
N ALA A 29 -8.92 -34.01 7.16
CA ALA A 29 -9.03 -33.64 5.75
C ALA A 29 -8.65 -32.16 5.50
N ASN A 30 -8.95 -31.27 6.47
CA ASN A 30 -8.75 -29.83 6.34
C ASN A 30 -7.55 -29.27 7.10
N VAL A 31 -6.70 -30.13 7.69
CA VAL A 31 -5.54 -29.67 8.48
C VAL A 31 -4.57 -28.78 7.70
N ASN A 32 -4.51 -28.96 6.37
CA ASN A 32 -3.66 -28.17 5.47
C ASN A 32 -4.43 -27.04 4.75
N THR A 33 -5.71 -26.85 5.06
CA THR A 33 -6.51 -25.77 4.49
C THR A 33 -6.20 -24.46 5.22
N GLU A 34 -5.78 -23.43 4.48
CA GLU A 34 -5.42 -22.13 5.08
C GLU A 34 -6.61 -21.51 5.82
N GLY A 35 -6.39 -21.13 7.09
CA GLY A 35 -7.40 -20.49 7.93
C GLY A 35 -8.41 -21.45 8.57
N TYR A 36 -8.25 -22.76 8.40
CA TYR A 36 -9.10 -23.76 9.06
C TYR A 36 -8.88 -23.77 10.57
N SER A 37 -9.97 -23.77 11.34
CA SER A 37 -9.94 -23.96 12.79
C SER A 37 -10.39 -25.37 13.15
N ARG A 38 -9.73 -25.97 14.14
CA ARG A 38 -10.11 -27.30 14.62
C ARG A 38 -11.51 -27.24 15.20
N GLN A 39 -12.38 -28.12 14.76
CA GLN A 39 -13.73 -28.26 15.27
C GLN A 39 -13.82 -29.35 16.35
N ARG A 40 -14.63 -29.11 17.38
CA ARG A 40 -14.90 -30.07 18.47
C ARG A 40 -16.40 -30.20 18.70
N VAL A 41 -16.85 -31.44 18.81
CA VAL A 41 -18.23 -31.76 19.21
C VAL A 41 -18.31 -31.63 20.73
N GLU A 42 -19.15 -30.73 21.21
CA GLU A 42 -19.52 -30.69 22.62
C GLU A 42 -20.61 -31.72 22.89
N GLN A 43 -20.48 -32.40 24.04
CA GLN A 43 -21.39 -33.45 24.46
C GLN A 43 -21.95 -33.08 25.83
N GLU A 44 -23.28 -33.05 25.94
CA GLU A 44 -23.97 -32.76 27.19
C GLU A 44 -24.84 -33.94 27.62
N ALA A 45 -24.87 -34.18 28.93
CA ALA A 45 -25.74 -35.19 29.50
C ALA A 45 -27.21 -34.80 29.26
N ALA A 46 -27.99 -35.72 28.71
CA ALA A 46 -29.40 -35.50 28.48
C ALA A 46 -30.15 -35.32 29.82
N PRO A 47 -31.18 -34.45 29.90
CA PRO A 47 -31.91 -34.20 31.14
C PRO A 47 -32.43 -35.51 31.75
N PRO A 48 -32.19 -35.77 33.05
CA PRO A 48 -32.61 -37.02 33.68
C PRO A 48 -34.14 -37.10 33.73
N GLN A 49 -34.68 -38.31 33.58
CA GLN A 49 -36.10 -38.57 33.81
C GLN A 49 -36.31 -39.06 35.24
N THR A 50 -37.20 -38.37 35.96
CA THR A 50 -37.57 -38.72 37.34
C THR A 50 -38.71 -39.74 37.33
N PHE A 51 -38.48 -40.90 37.95
CA PHE A 51 -39.50 -41.91 38.20
C PHE A 51 -39.64 -42.11 39.72
N GLY A 52 -40.67 -41.51 40.33
CA GLY A 52 -40.86 -41.54 41.78
C GLY A 52 -39.70 -40.84 42.52
N ALA A 53 -39.03 -41.54 43.45
CA ALA A 53 -37.87 -41.01 44.19
C ALA A 53 -36.51 -41.24 43.49
N VAL A 54 -36.51 -41.74 42.24
CA VAL A 54 -35.27 -42.11 41.52
C VAL A 54 -35.12 -41.27 40.25
N ASN A 55 -33.98 -40.61 40.10
CA ASN A 55 -33.58 -39.94 38.86
C ASN A 55 -32.76 -40.91 38.00
N VAL A 56 -33.17 -41.07 36.75
CA VAL A 56 -32.49 -41.94 35.78
C VAL A 56 -31.93 -41.08 34.64
N GLY A 57 -30.64 -41.19 34.35
CA GLY A 57 -30.01 -40.52 33.22
C GLY A 57 -30.54 -41.04 31.89
N THR A 58 -30.71 -40.15 30.91
CA THR A 58 -31.33 -40.45 29.61
C THR A 58 -30.33 -40.54 28.44
N GLY A 59 -29.02 -40.46 28.74
CA GLY A 59 -27.94 -40.56 27.77
C GLY A 59 -27.21 -39.25 27.53
N VAL A 60 -26.69 -39.06 26.32
CA VAL A 60 -25.89 -37.89 25.92
C VAL A 60 -26.40 -37.33 24.60
N HIS A 61 -26.39 -36.01 24.46
CA HIS A 61 -26.66 -35.34 23.20
C HIS A 61 -25.44 -34.55 22.76
N ALA A 62 -25.10 -34.64 21.47
CA ALA A 62 -24.15 -33.72 20.86
C ALA A 62 -24.88 -32.38 20.70
N THR A 63 -24.48 -31.36 21.46
CA THR A 63 -25.17 -30.07 21.50
C THR A 63 -24.79 -29.22 20.29
N GLN A 64 -23.49 -29.03 20.06
CA GLN A 64 -22.99 -28.16 19.01
C GLN A 64 -21.58 -28.57 18.58
N ILE A 65 -21.23 -28.25 17.33
CA ILE A 65 -19.86 -28.30 16.84
C ILE A 65 -19.29 -26.89 17.00
N HIS A 66 -18.32 -26.72 17.89
CA HIS A 66 -17.65 -25.44 18.09
C HIS A 66 -16.27 -25.43 17.44
N ARG A 67 -15.89 -24.25 16.96
CA ARG A 67 -14.52 -23.96 16.51
C ARG A 67 -13.65 -23.74 17.73
N ILE A 68 -12.44 -24.27 17.70
CA ILE A 68 -11.38 -23.96 18.66
C ILE A 68 -10.54 -22.85 18.04
N ASN A 69 -10.87 -21.61 18.40
CA ASN A 69 -10.12 -20.41 18.01
C ASN A 69 -9.94 -19.46 19.21
N ASP A 70 -8.96 -18.59 19.10
CA ASP A 70 -8.75 -17.48 20.03
C ASP A 70 -8.98 -16.17 19.27
N GLU A 71 -10.10 -15.51 19.56
CA GLU A 71 -10.49 -14.28 18.87
C GLU A 71 -9.51 -13.14 19.13
N TYR A 72 -8.92 -13.08 20.33
CA TYR A 72 -7.94 -12.07 20.69
C TYR A 72 -6.65 -12.25 19.87
N LEU A 73 -6.14 -13.48 19.81
CA LEU A 73 -4.96 -13.78 18.99
C LEU A 73 -5.24 -13.54 17.50
N THR A 74 -6.46 -13.82 17.04
CA THR A 74 -6.87 -13.59 15.65
C THR A 74 -6.86 -12.08 15.31
N GLN A 75 -7.39 -11.25 16.20
CA GLN A 75 -7.35 -9.79 16.05
C GLN A 75 -5.92 -9.26 16.09
N GLN A 76 -5.08 -9.78 16.99
CA GLN A 76 -3.67 -9.41 17.08
C GLN A 76 -2.92 -9.77 15.78
N ILE A 77 -3.11 -10.99 15.26
CA ILE A 77 -2.52 -11.41 13.98
C ILE A 77 -2.97 -10.49 12.84
N ALA A 78 -4.27 -10.18 12.76
CA ALA A 78 -4.78 -9.30 11.72
C ALA A 78 -4.13 -7.91 11.78
N HIS A 79 -3.98 -7.34 12.98
CA HIS A 79 -3.31 -6.06 13.19
C HIS A 79 -1.83 -6.09 12.76
N GLU A 80 -1.08 -7.11 13.18
CA GLU A 80 0.32 -7.27 12.79
C GLU A 80 0.49 -7.46 11.29
N MET A 81 -0.44 -8.17 10.63
CA MET A 81 -0.44 -8.32 9.18
C MET A 81 -0.71 -7.00 8.44
N THR A 82 -1.57 -6.13 9.00
CA THR A 82 -1.78 -4.78 8.47
C THR A 82 -0.49 -3.97 8.52
N MET A 83 0.25 -4.05 9.64
CA MET A 83 1.54 -3.36 9.80
C MET A 83 2.60 -3.94 8.86
N LEU A 84 2.72 -5.26 8.79
CA LEU A 84 3.64 -5.95 7.88
C LEU A 84 3.40 -5.53 6.42
N GLY A 85 2.14 -5.55 5.97
CA GLY A 85 1.79 -5.15 4.61
C GLY A 85 2.16 -3.70 4.28
N ALA A 86 2.06 -2.79 5.24
CA ALA A 86 2.52 -1.41 5.05
C ALA A 86 4.04 -1.33 4.89
N TYR A 87 4.80 -2.02 5.75
CA TYR A 87 6.26 -2.01 5.71
C TYR A 87 6.83 -2.69 4.46
N GLU A 88 6.25 -3.80 4.01
CA GLU A 88 6.69 -4.49 2.78
C GLU A 88 6.58 -3.59 1.54
N GLU A 89 5.49 -2.82 1.42
CA GLU A 89 5.31 -1.90 0.31
C GLU A 89 6.25 -0.68 0.40
N LYS A 90 6.51 -0.22 1.62
CA LYS A 90 7.44 0.88 1.87
C LYS A 90 8.89 0.49 1.57
N ASP A 91 9.30 -0.70 2.00
CA ASP A 91 10.62 -1.29 1.72
C ASP A 91 10.86 -1.43 0.21
N MET A 92 9.88 -1.98 -0.52
CA MET A 92 9.94 -2.08 -1.97
C MET A 92 10.12 -0.73 -2.65
N ALA A 93 9.33 0.27 -2.26
CA ALA A 93 9.41 1.61 -2.85
C ALA A 93 10.73 2.31 -2.51
N MET A 94 11.22 2.15 -1.28
CA MET A 94 12.54 2.64 -0.86
C MET A 94 13.67 1.97 -1.65
N GLY A 95 13.64 0.65 -1.83
CA GLY A 95 14.63 -0.06 -2.63
C GLY A 95 14.63 0.38 -4.10
N GLN A 96 13.46 0.72 -4.67
CA GLN A 96 13.40 1.33 -6.00
C GLN A 96 14.03 2.73 -6.03
N ALA A 97 13.76 3.56 -5.03
CA ALA A 97 14.38 4.88 -4.92
C ALA A 97 15.89 4.80 -4.74
N GLU A 98 16.39 3.89 -3.90
CA GLU A 98 17.82 3.65 -3.69
C GLU A 98 18.53 3.31 -5.00
N ASN A 99 17.91 2.49 -5.86
CA ASN A 99 18.47 2.19 -7.17
C ASN A 99 18.59 3.41 -8.09
N VAL A 100 17.66 4.38 -8.00
CA VAL A 100 17.73 5.63 -8.77
C VAL A 100 18.88 6.51 -8.31
N PHE A 101 19.14 6.55 -7.00
CA PHE A 101 20.20 7.34 -6.39
C PHE A 101 21.51 6.56 -6.16
N ASN A 102 21.67 5.38 -6.78
CA ASN A 102 22.86 4.58 -6.59
C ASN A 102 24.08 5.18 -7.33
N GLU A 103 24.80 6.07 -6.64
CA GLU A 103 25.99 6.75 -7.16
C GLU A 103 27.31 5.95 -6.97
N ILE A 104 27.26 4.75 -6.38
CA ILE A 104 28.48 3.97 -6.08
C ILE A 104 29.12 3.42 -7.37
N ASN A 105 28.30 2.99 -8.33
CA ASN A 105 28.77 2.34 -9.56
C ASN A 105 28.64 3.22 -10.81
N ASP A 106 27.84 4.30 -10.75
CA ASP A 106 27.55 5.18 -11.88
C ASP A 106 27.96 6.63 -11.60
N SER A 107 28.18 7.41 -12.66
CA SER A 107 28.48 8.84 -12.51
C SER A 107 27.21 9.61 -12.15
N GLY A 108 26.85 9.63 -10.87
CA GLY A 108 25.67 10.32 -10.34
C GLY A 108 25.77 11.85 -10.41
N VAL A 109 24.67 12.51 -10.03
CA VAL A 109 24.50 13.98 -10.07
C VAL A 109 25.65 14.68 -9.36
N ASN A 110 26.08 14.16 -8.20
CA ASN A 110 27.18 14.75 -7.44
C ASN A 110 28.51 14.79 -8.23
N LYS A 111 28.88 13.68 -8.87
CA LYS A 111 30.11 13.59 -9.67
C LYS A 111 30.02 14.46 -10.93
N LEU A 112 28.85 14.49 -11.57
CA LEU A 112 28.62 15.33 -12.76
C LEU A 112 28.64 16.82 -12.41
N MET A 113 28.09 17.23 -11.27
CA MET A 113 28.23 18.60 -10.76
C MET A 113 29.69 18.96 -10.49
N ALA A 114 30.44 18.07 -9.83
CA ALA A 114 31.86 18.29 -9.59
C ALA A 114 32.65 18.43 -10.91
N ASN A 115 32.35 17.60 -11.90
CA ASN A 115 32.95 17.69 -13.24
C ASN A 115 32.60 19.01 -13.92
N PHE A 116 31.33 19.43 -13.90
CA PHE A 116 30.89 20.71 -14.45
C PHE A 116 31.69 21.90 -13.87
N PHE A 117 31.82 21.97 -12.55
CA PHE A 117 32.61 23.03 -11.91
C PHE A 117 34.11 22.91 -12.20
N ASN A 118 34.64 21.69 -12.36
CA ASN A 118 36.03 21.47 -12.75
C ASN A 118 36.31 21.95 -14.18
N GLU A 119 35.42 21.71 -15.13
CA GLU A 119 35.56 22.24 -16.49
C GLU A 119 35.48 23.77 -16.50
N PHE A 120 34.59 24.36 -15.70
CA PHE A 120 34.56 25.82 -15.53
C PHE A 120 35.87 26.38 -14.96
N ARG A 121 36.49 25.68 -14.00
CA ARG A 121 37.80 26.07 -13.46
C ARG A 121 38.92 25.99 -14.49
N LYS A 122 38.92 24.97 -15.36
CA LYS A 122 39.88 24.88 -16.47
C LYS A 122 39.69 26.03 -17.46
N LEU A 123 38.44 26.32 -17.82
CA LEU A 123 38.10 27.46 -18.68
C LEU A 123 38.56 28.79 -18.05
N GLY A 124 38.48 28.95 -16.73
CA GLY A 124 38.98 30.12 -16.03
C GLY A 124 40.51 30.32 -16.14
N ASN A 125 41.28 29.26 -16.41
CA ASN A 125 42.73 29.38 -16.62
C ASN A 125 43.09 29.74 -18.08
N GLU A 126 42.23 29.40 -19.04
CA GLU A 126 42.40 29.66 -20.49
C GLU A 126 41.10 30.21 -21.10
N PRO A 127 40.69 31.45 -20.74
CA PRO A 127 39.39 32.01 -21.11
C PRO A 127 39.23 32.24 -22.62
N GLU A 128 40.31 32.36 -23.37
CA GLU A 128 40.32 32.51 -24.83
C GLU A 128 40.07 31.20 -25.60
N SER A 129 40.11 30.05 -24.92
CA SER A 129 40.04 28.73 -25.57
C SER A 129 38.60 28.31 -25.92
N GLU A 130 38.26 28.35 -27.20
CA GLU A 130 36.96 27.86 -27.71
C GLU A 130 36.73 26.37 -27.38
N SER A 131 37.79 25.57 -27.41
CA SER A 131 37.72 24.14 -27.07
C SER A 131 37.30 23.93 -25.62
N MET A 132 37.83 24.72 -24.67
CA MET A 132 37.46 24.60 -23.25
C MET A 132 36.00 25.01 -23.02
N ARG A 133 35.52 26.04 -23.73
CA ARG A 133 34.10 26.45 -23.69
C ARG A 133 33.18 25.34 -24.20
N ALA A 134 33.55 24.66 -25.28
CA ALA A 134 32.81 23.51 -25.77
C ALA A 134 32.76 22.37 -24.74
N THR A 135 33.86 22.08 -24.04
CA THR A 135 33.91 21.07 -22.97
C THR A 135 33.02 21.45 -21.77
N VAL A 136 32.98 22.73 -21.37
CA VAL A 136 32.05 23.20 -20.33
C VAL A 136 30.60 22.96 -20.75
N ARG A 137 30.23 23.32 -21.97
CA ARG A 137 28.88 23.07 -22.50
C ARG A 137 28.53 21.58 -22.46
N GLU A 138 29.44 20.72 -22.91
CA GLU A 138 29.22 19.27 -22.92
C GLU A 138 29.07 18.68 -21.50
N SER A 139 29.87 19.14 -20.54
CA SER A 139 29.72 18.74 -19.14
C SER A 139 28.37 19.17 -18.54
N ALA A 140 27.85 20.32 -18.98
CA ALA A 140 26.53 20.80 -18.58
C ALA A 140 25.40 19.97 -19.18
N ASP A 141 25.50 19.62 -20.47
CA ASP A 141 24.53 18.73 -21.14
C ASP A 141 24.47 17.34 -20.47
N GLN A 142 25.63 16.79 -20.07
CA GLN A 142 25.69 15.53 -19.32
C GLN A 142 24.98 15.64 -17.97
N LEU A 143 25.23 16.71 -17.21
CA LEU A 143 24.59 16.96 -15.93
C LEU A 143 23.06 17.15 -16.08
N ILE A 144 22.62 17.92 -17.07
CA ILE A 144 21.19 18.08 -17.40
C ILE A 144 20.55 16.73 -17.74
N GLY A 145 21.24 15.91 -18.54
CA GLY A 145 20.79 14.57 -18.89
C GLY A 145 20.55 13.69 -17.66
N ASP A 146 21.39 13.82 -16.64
CA ASP A 146 21.28 13.09 -15.38
C ASP A 146 20.11 13.56 -14.52
N PHE A 147 19.91 14.89 -14.39
CA PHE A 147 18.72 15.46 -13.75
C PHE A 147 17.43 14.93 -14.39
N HIS A 148 17.37 14.95 -15.73
CA HIS A 148 16.25 14.41 -16.48
C HIS A 148 16.07 12.90 -16.26
N ARG A 149 17.16 12.13 -16.18
CA ARG A 149 17.11 10.68 -15.90
C ARG A 149 16.49 10.43 -14.53
N VAL A 150 17.01 11.07 -13.48
CA VAL A 150 16.52 10.92 -12.10
C VAL A 150 15.06 11.32 -12.00
N SER A 151 14.66 12.46 -12.59
CA SER A 151 13.27 12.92 -12.59
C SER A 151 12.32 11.92 -13.25
N ARG A 152 12.67 11.40 -14.44
CA ARG A 152 11.88 10.36 -15.12
C ARG A 152 11.78 9.07 -14.31
N SER A 153 12.89 8.59 -13.75
CA SER A 153 12.89 7.37 -12.94
C SER A 153 12.00 7.51 -11.70
N ILE A 154 12.02 8.66 -11.04
CA ILE A 154 11.11 8.95 -9.91
C ILE A 154 9.65 8.97 -10.38
N GLN A 155 9.36 9.59 -11.53
CA GLN A 155 8.01 9.61 -12.09
C GLN A 155 7.50 8.20 -12.44
N ASP A 156 8.37 7.35 -12.98
CA ASP A 156 8.04 5.95 -13.28
C ASP A 156 7.75 5.14 -12.02
N ILE A 157 8.51 5.36 -10.93
CA ILE A 157 8.21 4.78 -9.62
C ILE A 157 6.82 5.22 -9.13
N GLN A 158 6.50 6.51 -9.21
CA GLN A 158 5.18 7.03 -8.82
C GLN A 158 4.05 6.37 -9.61
N LYS A 159 4.18 6.27 -10.95
CA LYS A 159 3.21 5.61 -11.82
C LYS A 159 3.04 4.12 -11.47
N ASN A 160 4.15 3.42 -11.19
CA ASN A 160 4.10 2.01 -10.79
C ASN A 160 3.38 1.82 -9.45
N ILE A 161 3.60 2.73 -8.49
CA ILE A 161 2.87 2.74 -7.22
C ILE A 161 1.38 2.99 -7.47
N ASP A 162 1.01 3.93 -8.33
CA ASP A 162 -0.39 4.20 -8.67
C ASP A 162 -1.08 2.96 -9.27
N VAL A 163 -0.43 2.24 -10.20
CA VAL A 163 -0.95 0.97 -10.74
C VAL A 163 -1.16 -0.07 -9.63
N ARG A 164 -0.24 -0.13 -8.65
CA ARG A 164 -0.38 -1.03 -7.50
C ARG A 164 -1.51 -0.62 -6.57
N ILE A 165 -1.74 0.68 -6.36
CA ILE A 165 -2.88 1.19 -5.58
C ILE A 165 -4.19 0.75 -6.23
N ASP A 166 -4.34 0.96 -7.54
CA ASP A 166 -5.52 0.55 -8.31
C ASP A 166 -5.77 -0.97 -8.23
N SER A 167 -4.72 -1.79 -8.36
CA SER A 167 -4.81 -3.24 -8.20
C SER A 167 -5.24 -3.68 -6.79
N ASN A 168 -4.69 -3.05 -5.74
CA ASN A 168 -5.08 -3.34 -4.36
C ASN A 168 -6.51 -2.89 -4.07
N VAL A 169 -6.97 -1.76 -4.63
CA VAL A 169 -8.37 -1.31 -4.52
C VAL A 169 -9.33 -2.32 -5.14
N ARG A 170 -9.00 -2.90 -6.31
CA ARG A 170 -9.78 -3.99 -6.90
C ARG A 170 -9.84 -5.22 -5.98
N GLN A 171 -8.70 -5.64 -5.42
CA GLN A 171 -8.64 -6.78 -4.50
C GLN A 171 -9.47 -6.53 -3.23
N VAL A 172 -9.46 -5.31 -2.68
CA VAL A 172 -10.31 -4.92 -1.55
C VAL A 172 -11.78 -5.11 -1.91
N ASN A 173 -12.21 -4.64 -3.08
CA ASN A 173 -13.60 -4.77 -3.52
C ASN A 173 -14.03 -6.25 -3.68
N GLU A 174 -13.17 -7.08 -4.26
CA GLU A 174 -13.42 -8.52 -4.41
C GLU A 174 -13.55 -9.22 -3.04
N LEU A 175 -12.67 -8.89 -2.09
CA LEU A 175 -12.74 -9.43 -0.72
C LEU A 175 -13.99 -8.95 0.01
N CYS A 176 -14.34 -7.67 -0.08
CA CYS A 176 -15.57 -7.12 0.49
C CYS A 176 -16.81 -7.81 -0.07
N GLN A 177 -16.88 -8.01 -1.39
CA GLN A 177 -17.96 -8.74 -2.04
C GLN A 177 -18.04 -10.20 -1.55
N ARG A 178 -16.89 -10.88 -1.46
CA ARG A 178 -16.84 -12.26 -0.96
C ARG A 178 -17.30 -12.35 0.50
N ILE A 179 -16.90 -11.41 1.35
CA ILE A 179 -17.34 -11.37 2.75
C ILE A 179 -18.85 -11.14 2.84
N ALA A 180 -19.40 -10.23 2.03
CA ALA A 180 -20.83 -9.98 1.98
C ALA A 180 -21.64 -11.23 1.57
N HIS A 181 -21.16 -11.98 0.57
CA HIS A 181 -21.76 -13.26 0.18
C HIS A 181 -21.67 -14.31 1.30
N ILE A 182 -20.52 -14.45 1.96
CA ILE A 182 -20.37 -15.38 3.09
C ILE A 182 -21.31 -14.99 4.25
N ASN A 183 -21.50 -13.70 4.51
CA ASN A 183 -22.45 -13.22 5.51
C ASN A 183 -23.90 -13.58 5.15
N GLU A 184 -24.25 -13.56 3.85
CA GLU A 184 -25.56 -14.01 3.39
C GLU A 184 -25.74 -15.52 3.59
N ASP A 185 -24.73 -16.33 3.27
CA ASP A 185 -24.76 -17.77 3.47
C ASP A 185 -24.84 -18.13 4.96
N LEU A 186 -24.07 -17.46 5.81
CA LEU A 186 -24.15 -17.62 7.28
C LEU A 186 -25.55 -17.32 7.78
N LYS A 187 -26.16 -16.21 7.33
CA LYS A 187 -27.53 -15.85 7.71
C LYS A 187 -28.54 -16.91 7.29
N ARG A 188 -28.39 -17.52 6.11
CA ARG A 188 -29.27 -18.61 5.63
C ARG A 188 -29.06 -19.92 6.38
N HIS A 189 -27.81 -20.26 6.72
CA HIS A 189 -27.47 -21.50 7.39
C HIS A 189 -27.80 -21.49 8.89
N GLU A 190 -27.50 -20.41 9.60
CA GLU A 190 -27.71 -20.31 11.05
C GLU A 190 -29.21 -20.26 11.42
N LEU A 191 -30.08 -19.83 10.50
CA LEU A 191 -31.53 -19.91 10.67
C LEU A 191 -32.09 -21.35 10.65
N ASN A 192 -31.39 -22.30 10.03
CA ASN A 192 -31.93 -23.63 9.70
C ASN A 192 -31.16 -24.82 10.33
N ALA A 193 -29.84 -24.69 10.55
CA ALA A 193 -28.98 -25.86 10.78
C ALA A 193 -27.92 -25.68 11.91
N GLY A 194 -27.91 -24.57 12.63
CA GLY A 194 -26.91 -24.26 13.66
C GLY A 194 -25.64 -23.60 13.12
N GLU A 195 -24.62 -23.45 13.97
CA GLU A 195 -23.36 -22.77 13.65
C GLU A 195 -22.60 -23.46 12.50
N SER A 196 -22.25 -22.69 11.46
CA SER A 196 -21.45 -23.18 10.32
C SER A 196 -19.98 -22.80 10.49
N GLY A 197 -19.18 -23.73 11.00
CA GLY A 197 -17.78 -23.48 11.33
C GLY A 197 -16.92 -23.11 10.11
N ASP A 198 -17.09 -23.84 9.00
CA ASP A 198 -16.31 -23.66 7.78
C ASP A 198 -16.59 -22.29 7.11
N LEU A 199 -17.83 -21.80 7.14
CA LEU A 199 -18.17 -20.47 6.63
C LEU A 199 -17.57 -19.36 7.49
N ARG A 200 -17.52 -19.55 8.81
CA ARG A 200 -16.85 -18.61 9.73
C ARG A 200 -15.34 -18.58 9.51
N ASP A 201 -14.70 -19.74 9.31
CA ASP A 201 -13.28 -19.83 8.92
C ASP A 201 -13.01 -19.10 7.58
N ALA A 202 -13.85 -19.35 6.56
CA ALA A 202 -13.72 -18.69 5.26
C ALA A 202 -13.87 -17.17 5.35
N ARG A 203 -14.80 -16.68 6.19
CA ARG A 203 -14.99 -15.25 6.46
C ARG A 203 -13.78 -14.65 7.16
N GLU A 204 -13.28 -15.30 8.21
CA GLU A 204 -12.11 -14.81 8.95
C GLU A 204 -10.85 -14.80 8.09
N ASN A 205 -10.64 -15.80 7.24
CA ASN A 205 -9.52 -15.78 6.28
C ASN A 205 -9.67 -14.62 5.27
N ALA A 206 -10.88 -14.37 4.75
CA ALA A 206 -11.13 -13.24 3.86
C ALA A 206 -10.89 -11.89 4.56
N ILE A 207 -11.31 -11.75 5.83
CA ILE A 207 -11.05 -10.56 6.66
C ILE A 207 -9.55 -10.40 6.91
N LYS A 208 -8.83 -11.47 7.20
CA LYS A 208 -7.37 -11.46 7.40
C LYS A 208 -6.65 -10.95 6.15
N LYS A 209 -7.00 -11.48 4.97
CA LYS A 209 -6.48 -11.01 3.67
C LYS A 209 -6.82 -9.54 3.40
N LEU A 210 -8.05 -9.13 3.74
CA LEU A 210 -8.47 -7.74 3.63
C LEU A 210 -7.64 -6.82 4.56
N SER A 211 -7.40 -7.26 5.79
CA SER A 211 -6.62 -6.53 6.81
C SER A 211 -5.16 -6.33 6.39
N THR A 212 -4.57 -7.27 5.64
CA THR A 212 -3.24 -7.08 5.05
C THR A 212 -3.22 -5.92 4.06
N ILE A 213 -4.28 -5.74 3.27
CA ILE A 213 -4.32 -4.71 2.23
C ILE A 213 -4.71 -3.34 2.80
N VAL A 214 -5.64 -3.30 3.75
CA VAL A 214 -6.19 -2.06 4.29
C VAL A 214 -6.53 -2.19 5.78
N ASP A 215 -6.37 -1.11 6.53
CA ASP A 215 -6.71 -1.07 7.96
C ASP A 215 -8.22 -1.19 8.18
N VAL A 216 -8.65 -2.35 8.66
CA VAL A 216 -10.06 -2.63 8.96
C VAL A 216 -10.27 -2.95 10.43
N ARG A 217 -11.41 -2.50 10.95
CA ARG A 217 -11.90 -2.85 12.28
C ARG A 217 -13.18 -3.65 12.14
N VAL A 218 -13.19 -4.83 12.73
CA VAL A 218 -14.34 -5.73 12.75
C VAL A 218 -15.14 -5.46 14.02
N ALA A 219 -16.45 -5.25 13.87
CA ALA A 219 -17.38 -5.14 14.96
C ALA A 219 -18.59 -6.04 14.70
N ASN A 220 -19.09 -6.70 15.75
CA ASN A 220 -20.34 -7.44 15.68
C ASN A 220 -21.44 -6.57 16.29
N ASN A 221 -22.59 -6.45 15.62
CA ASN A 221 -23.74 -5.74 16.20
C ASN A 221 -24.49 -6.64 17.20
N GLU A 222 -25.44 -6.06 17.95
CA GLU A 222 -26.26 -6.77 18.94
C GLU A 222 -27.12 -7.91 18.35
N ARG A 223 -27.27 -7.95 17.01
CA ARG A 223 -27.99 -8.99 16.27
C ARG A 223 -27.05 -10.07 15.71
N GLY A 224 -25.75 -10.00 16.03
CA GLY A 224 -24.73 -10.93 15.54
C GLY A 224 -24.28 -10.70 14.09
N GLU A 225 -24.74 -9.63 13.44
CA GLU A 225 -24.30 -9.29 12.08
C GLU A 225 -22.96 -8.54 12.14
N LEU A 226 -22.02 -8.99 11.30
CA LEU A 226 -20.67 -8.47 11.23
C LEU A 226 -20.62 -7.18 10.39
N THR A 227 -19.96 -6.15 10.94
CA THR A 227 -19.68 -4.88 10.27
C THR A 227 -18.16 -4.69 10.19
N ILE A 228 -17.66 -4.38 9.00
CA ILE A 228 -16.25 -4.06 8.76
C ILE A 228 -16.16 -2.58 8.47
N ASN A 229 -15.46 -1.85 9.33
CA ASN A 229 -15.20 -0.44 9.16
C ASN A 229 -13.78 -0.22 8.67
N LEU A 230 -13.63 0.64 7.68
CA LEU A 230 -12.33 1.20 7.31
C LEU A 230 -11.92 2.21 8.39
N GLY A 231 -10.64 2.19 8.78
CA GLY A 231 -10.10 3.06 9.83
C GLY A 231 -10.49 4.54 9.67
N GLY A 232 -11.38 5.03 10.54
CA GLY A 232 -11.73 6.45 10.65
C GLY A 232 -12.58 7.04 9.50
N THR A 233 -13.14 6.22 8.61
CA THR A 233 -13.82 6.68 7.37
C THR A 233 -15.24 6.18 7.21
N GLY A 234 -15.55 4.96 7.63
CA GLY A 234 -16.91 4.41 7.59
C GLY A 234 -16.95 2.91 7.26
N PRO A 235 -18.16 2.33 7.11
CA PRO A 235 -18.32 0.92 6.85
C PRO A 235 -17.96 0.54 5.42
N LEU A 236 -17.10 -0.48 5.26
CA LEU A 236 -16.86 -1.17 3.99
C LEU A 236 -17.85 -2.31 3.77
N VAL A 237 -18.15 -3.07 4.82
CA VAL A 237 -19.13 -4.15 4.77
C VAL A 237 -20.08 -3.98 5.96
N SER A 238 -21.38 -4.02 5.69
CA SER A 238 -22.44 -3.96 6.69
C SER A 238 -23.39 -5.13 6.45
N GLY A 239 -23.18 -6.23 7.19
CA GLY A 239 -23.93 -7.46 6.97
C GLY A 239 -23.72 -7.99 5.55
N THR A 240 -24.77 -7.99 4.74
CA THR A 240 -24.78 -8.49 3.36
C THR A 240 -24.53 -7.40 2.31
N LEU A 241 -24.35 -6.14 2.73
CA LEU A 241 -24.07 -5.02 1.84
C LEU A 241 -22.60 -4.63 1.94
N PHE A 242 -22.03 -4.13 0.84
CA PHE A 242 -20.69 -3.57 0.82
C PHE A 242 -20.62 -2.27 0.02
N ASN A 243 -19.73 -1.37 0.43
CA ASN A 243 -19.41 -0.15 -0.29
C ASN A 243 -18.13 -0.38 -1.10
N LYS A 244 -18.13 0.08 -2.35
CA LYS A 244 -16.96 -0.06 -3.23
C LYS A 244 -15.97 1.06 -2.98
N LEU A 245 -14.70 0.69 -3.06
CA LEU A 245 -13.60 1.63 -3.23
C LEU A 245 -13.36 1.87 -4.73
N TYR A 246 -13.01 3.10 -5.08
CA TYR A 246 -12.60 3.44 -6.45
C TYR A 246 -11.42 4.40 -6.41
N VAL A 247 -10.66 4.44 -7.50
CA VAL A 247 -9.57 5.39 -7.67
C VAL A 247 -9.92 6.43 -8.72
N GLN A 248 -9.48 7.66 -8.50
CA GLN A 248 -9.60 8.75 -9.46
C GLN A 248 -8.30 9.57 -9.46
N SER A 249 -7.84 9.97 -10.64
CA SER A 249 -6.74 10.93 -10.74
C SER A 249 -7.25 12.33 -10.44
N GLU A 250 -6.62 13.00 -9.48
CA GLU A 250 -6.84 14.43 -9.25
C GLU A 250 -5.78 15.25 -10.01
N LYS A 251 -6.16 16.44 -10.50
CA LYS A 251 -5.19 17.44 -10.97
C LYS A 251 -4.41 17.96 -9.75
N SER A 252 -3.12 18.28 -9.95
CA SER A 252 -2.21 18.78 -8.91
C SER A 252 -2.90 19.81 -8.01
N ASN A 253 -2.85 19.58 -6.70
CA ASN A 253 -3.16 20.59 -5.70
C ASN A 253 -1.86 20.92 -4.94
N ALA A 254 -1.25 22.06 -5.28
CA ALA A 254 0.03 22.50 -4.72
C ALA A 254 0.00 22.67 -3.19
N GLU A 255 -1.18 22.86 -2.59
CA GLU A 255 -1.35 22.98 -1.13
C GLU A 255 -1.26 21.63 -0.39
N ALA A 256 -1.50 20.50 -1.08
CA ALA A 256 -1.55 19.17 -0.48
C ALA A 256 -0.28 18.33 -0.70
N GLY A 257 0.70 18.83 -1.47
CA GLY A 257 1.91 18.09 -1.82
C GLY A 257 1.68 16.86 -2.72
N THR A 258 0.48 16.69 -3.27
CA THR A 258 0.14 15.60 -4.20
C THR A 258 0.80 15.85 -5.55
N PRO A 259 1.58 14.90 -6.09
CA PRO A 259 2.11 15.00 -7.45
C PRO A 259 0.98 15.18 -8.47
N GLU A 260 1.26 15.90 -9.55
CA GLU A 260 0.36 15.98 -10.70
C GLU A 260 -0.05 14.56 -11.16
N ALA A 261 -1.38 14.30 -11.22
CA ALA A 261 -2.00 13.05 -11.65
C ALA A 261 -1.91 11.83 -10.69
N ALA A 262 -1.56 12.01 -9.42
CA ALA A 262 -1.56 10.92 -8.44
C ALA A 262 -2.96 10.31 -8.25
N LEU A 263 -3.05 8.98 -8.17
CA LEU A 263 -4.32 8.29 -7.91
C LEU A 263 -4.77 8.48 -6.46
N GLN A 264 -5.97 9.01 -6.29
CA GLN A 264 -6.61 9.20 -5.00
C GLN A 264 -7.66 8.11 -4.79
N VAL A 265 -7.79 7.62 -3.56
CA VAL A 265 -8.73 6.55 -3.21
C VAL A 265 -9.99 7.16 -2.62
N TYR A 266 -11.13 6.67 -3.09
CA TYR A 266 -12.46 7.09 -2.67
C TYR A 266 -13.32 5.88 -2.30
N ILE A 267 -14.39 6.14 -1.56
CA ILE A 267 -15.39 5.16 -1.15
C ILE A 267 -16.79 5.66 -1.55
N GLU A 268 -17.61 4.75 -2.07
CA GLU A 268 -19.00 5.03 -2.45
C GLU A 268 -19.91 5.19 -1.21
N ASN A 269 -21.02 5.92 -1.38
CA ASN A 269 -22.12 6.03 -0.42
C ASN A 269 -21.75 6.63 0.96
N VAL A 270 -20.74 7.49 1.03
CA VAL A 270 -20.39 8.26 2.24
C VAL A 270 -20.22 9.76 1.96
N ILE A 271 -20.42 10.55 3.01
CA ILE A 271 -20.45 12.03 2.97
C ILE A 271 -19.08 12.60 2.55
N THR A 272 -17.99 12.02 3.06
CA THR A 272 -16.62 12.38 2.68
C THR A 272 -16.00 11.22 1.88
N PRO A 273 -16.14 11.22 0.54
CA PRO A 273 -15.77 10.07 -0.27
C PRO A 273 -14.25 9.91 -0.40
N LYS A 274 -13.46 11.00 -0.38
CA LYS A 274 -11.98 10.92 -0.43
C LYS A 274 -11.44 10.37 0.88
N ILE A 275 -10.65 9.30 0.78
CA ILE A 275 -10.11 8.59 1.95
C ILE A 275 -8.60 8.41 1.92
N THR A 276 -7.91 8.80 0.84
CA THR A 276 -6.44 8.66 0.71
C THR A 276 -5.69 9.09 1.97
N ASP A 277 -5.99 10.27 2.50
CA ASP A 277 -5.26 10.86 3.65
C ASP A 277 -5.54 10.14 4.98
N LYS A 278 -6.55 9.27 5.01
CA LYS A 278 -6.95 8.48 6.19
C LYS A 278 -6.44 7.04 6.12
N LEU A 279 -5.87 6.63 4.98
CA LEU A 279 -5.27 5.32 4.79
C LEU A 279 -3.81 5.35 5.27
N SER A 280 -3.57 5.07 6.55
CA SER A 280 -2.23 5.08 7.13
C SER A 280 -1.58 3.70 7.24
N ASN A 281 -2.37 2.62 7.32
CA ASN A 281 -1.87 1.25 7.51
C ASN A 281 -2.35 0.29 6.41
N GLY A 282 -1.79 -0.93 6.40
CA GLY A 282 -2.00 -1.90 5.33
C GLY A 282 -1.17 -1.57 4.10
N ARG A 283 -1.17 -2.47 3.11
CA ARG A 283 -0.46 -2.26 1.84
C ARG A 283 -0.88 -0.95 1.14
N LEU A 284 -2.16 -0.59 1.16
CA LEU A 284 -2.63 0.67 0.57
C LEU A 284 -2.05 1.90 1.28
N GLY A 285 -2.04 1.91 2.62
CA GLY A 285 -1.43 3.00 3.38
C GLY A 285 0.07 3.10 3.16
N GLY A 286 0.77 1.96 3.14
CA GLY A 286 2.20 1.89 2.83
C GLY A 286 2.54 2.41 1.43
N LEU A 287 1.75 2.06 0.42
CA LEU A 287 1.90 2.57 -0.96
C LEU A 287 1.68 4.09 -1.04
N ILE A 288 0.63 4.60 -0.40
CA ILE A 288 0.33 6.05 -0.37
C ILE A 288 1.45 6.81 0.33
N GLU A 289 1.87 6.35 1.51
CA GLU A 289 2.95 6.98 2.27
C GLU A 289 4.27 6.93 1.48
N ALA A 290 4.59 5.80 0.85
CA ALA A 290 5.77 5.68 0.01
C ALA A 290 5.74 6.67 -1.15
N ARG A 291 4.62 6.75 -1.90
CA ARG A 291 4.48 7.66 -3.04
C ARG A 291 4.61 9.13 -2.63
N ASP A 292 3.90 9.53 -1.59
CA ASP A 292 3.73 10.95 -1.26
C ASP A 292 4.84 11.43 -0.31
N ALA A 293 5.16 10.67 0.73
CA ALA A 293 6.12 11.09 1.75
C ALA A 293 7.57 10.72 1.43
N VAL A 294 7.83 9.60 0.74
CA VAL A 294 9.21 9.17 0.42
C VAL A 294 9.59 9.64 -0.98
N ILE A 295 8.88 9.16 -1.99
CA ILE A 295 9.19 9.45 -3.40
C ILE A 295 8.86 10.90 -3.74
N GLY A 296 7.74 11.44 -3.24
CA GLY A 296 7.37 12.84 -3.41
C GLY A 296 8.43 13.80 -2.85
N LYS A 297 8.95 13.53 -1.64
CA LYS A 297 10.05 14.33 -1.07
C LYS A 297 11.36 14.19 -1.84
N ALA A 298 11.67 13.00 -2.35
CA ALA A 298 12.86 12.80 -3.18
C ALA A 298 12.77 13.60 -4.48
N ARG A 299 11.59 13.63 -5.13
CA ARG A 299 11.29 14.46 -6.30
C ARG A 299 11.49 15.95 -5.98
N GLN A 300 10.90 16.41 -4.88
CA GLN A 300 11.02 17.81 -4.47
C GLN A 300 12.49 18.21 -4.27
N ARG A 301 13.31 17.36 -3.64
CA ARG A 301 14.73 17.65 -3.41
C ARG A 301 15.54 17.74 -4.69
N ILE A 302 15.29 16.87 -5.68
CA ILE A 302 16.01 16.94 -6.95
C ILE A 302 15.59 18.17 -7.76
N ASP A 303 14.30 18.52 -7.70
CA ASP A 303 13.74 19.74 -8.27
C ASP A 303 14.33 21.01 -7.61
N ASP A 304 14.39 21.06 -6.29
CA ASP A 304 15.02 22.15 -5.52
C ASP A 304 16.49 22.33 -5.91
N LEU A 305 17.22 21.21 -6.06
CA LEU A 305 18.62 21.23 -6.46
C LEU A 305 18.78 21.77 -7.88
N ALA A 306 18.02 21.28 -8.85
CA ALA A 306 18.07 21.73 -10.24
C ALA A 306 17.69 23.22 -10.38
N TYR A 307 16.63 23.63 -9.68
CA TYR A 307 16.19 25.03 -9.62
C TYR A 307 17.30 25.92 -9.05
N THR A 308 17.78 25.62 -7.84
CA THR A 308 18.80 26.43 -7.16
C THR A 308 20.10 26.49 -7.95
N PHE A 309 20.54 25.34 -8.47
CA PHE A 309 21.75 25.24 -9.30
C PHE A 309 21.67 26.14 -10.54
N SER A 310 20.59 26.02 -11.32
CA SER A 310 20.44 26.79 -12.56
C SER A 310 20.34 28.29 -12.33
N HIS A 311 19.58 28.72 -11.33
CA HIS A 311 19.45 30.14 -10.97
C HIS A 311 20.78 30.70 -10.44
N LYS A 312 21.51 29.96 -9.60
CA LYS A 312 22.79 30.44 -9.05
C LYS A 312 23.90 30.50 -10.09
N VAL A 313 23.96 29.54 -11.01
CA VAL A 313 24.92 29.61 -12.12
C VAL A 313 24.59 30.80 -13.03
N ASN A 314 23.32 31.03 -13.35
CA ASN A 314 22.90 32.18 -14.15
C ASN A 314 23.22 33.52 -13.49
N GLU A 315 22.99 33.64 -12.18
CA GLU A 315 23.29 34.85 -11.39
C GLU A 315 24.77 35.26 -11.50
N ILE A 316 25.68 34.28 -11.46
CA ILE A 316 27.13 34.49 -11.60
C ILE A 316 27.50 34.71 -13.08
N HIS A 317 27.01 33.85 -13.97
CA HIS A 317 27.38 33.83 -15.39
C HIS A 317 27.04 35.14 -16.09
N LYS A 318 25.88 35.74 -15.77
CA LYS A 318 25.43 37.03 -16.31
C LYS A 318 26.39 38.19 -16.03
N GLN A 319 27.23 38.10 -14.99
CA GLN A 319 28.17 39.15 -14.60
C GLN A 319 29.48 39.10 -15.40
N GLY A 320 29.76 37.99 -16.09
CA GLY A 320 30.97 37.81 -16.87
C GLY A 320 30.88 38.37 -18.29
N PHE A 321 31.97 38.17 -19.05
CA PHE A 321 32.06 38.52 -20.46
C PHE A 321 32.26 37.26 -21.31
N ALA A 322 31.46 37.13 -22.36
CA ALA A 322 31.62 36.13 -23.40
C ALA A 322 32.80 36.48 -24.33
N LEU A 323 33.23 35.52 -25.15
CA LEU A 323 34.36 35.71 -26.07
C LEU A 323 34.10 36.83 -27.10
N ASN A 324 32.84 37.04 -27.46
CA ASN A 324 32.38 38.10 -28.35
C ASN A 324 32.17 39.46 -27.63
N GLY A 325 32.46 39.55 -26.34
CA GLY A 325 32.28 40.75 -25.52
C GLY A 325 30.85 40.95 -25.00
N ASN A 326 29.91 40.06 -25.31
CA ASN A 326 28.55 40.12 -24.77
C ASN A 326 28.53 39.81 -23.27
N THR A 327 27.58 40.40 -22.55
CA THR A 327 27.36 40.19 -21.11
C THR A 327 25.86 40.01 -20.84
N GLY A 328 25.49 39.56 -19.64
CA GLY A 328 24.09 39.35 -19.25
C GLY A 328 23.43 38.11 -19.86
N VAL A 329 24.20 37.20 -20.46
CA VAL A 329 23.70 35.95 -21.04
C VAL A 329 23.42 34.93 -19.93
N ASP A 330 22.25 34.29 -19.98
CA ASP A 330 21.93 33.15 -19.10
C ASP A 330 22.67 31.88 -19.55
N PHE A 331 23.22 31.11 -18.61
CA PHE A 331 23.84 29.83 -18.93
C PHE A 331 22.78 28.74 -19.20
N PHE A 332 21.80 28.66 -18.30
CA PHE A 332 20.66 27.76 -18.37
C PHE A 332 19.39 28.54 -18.70
N LYS A 333 18.46 27.91 -19.42
CA LYS A 333 17.06 28.30 -19.40
C LYS A 333 16.45 27.78 -18.11
N ALA A 334 16.65 28.54 -17.04
CA ALA A 334 16.26 28.15 -15.69
C ALA A 334 14.73 27.94 -15.61
N PRO A 335 14.26 26.92 -14.87
CA PRO A 335 12.83 26.70 -14.65
C PRO A 335 12.17 27.87 -13.92
N ASP A 336 10.92 28.18 -14.28
CA ASP A 336 10.14 29.29 -13.70
C ASP A 336 9.69 28.99 -12.26
N LYS A 337 9.51 27.70 -11.93
CA LYS A 337 9.12 27.20 -10.61
C LYS A 337 9.99 26.02 -10.22
N ILE A 338 10.04 25.73 -8.92
CA ILE A 338 10.76 24.57 -8.36
C ILE A 338 10.16 23.26 -8.88
N GLU A 339 8.83 23.10 -8.81
CA GLU A 339 8.16 21.86 -9.22
C GLU A 339 8.44 21.53 -10.70
N GLY A 340 9.05 20.37 -10.95
CA GLY A 340 9.44 19.93 -12.29
C GLY A 340 10.72 20.59 -12.82
N ALA A 341 11.48 21.29 -11.97
CA ALA A 341 12.73 21.92 -12.38
C ALA A 341 13.75 20.91 -12.93
N ALA A 342 13.89 19.73 -12.31
CA ALA A 342 14.81 18.69 -12.78
C ALA A 342 14.40 18.08 -14.13
N GLU A 343 13.11 18.19 -14.51
CA GLU A 343 12.59 17.72 -15.81
C GLU A 343 12.72 18.78 -16.93
N THR A 344 12.70 20.06 -16.57
CA THR A 344 12.59 21.17 -17.53
C THR A 344 13.90 21.94 -17.72
N LEU A 345 14.88 21.71 -16.86
CA LEU A 345 16.20 22.33 -16.93
C LEU A 345 16.87 22.05 -18.28
N ARG A 346 17.37 23.09 -18.91
CA ARG A 346 18.12 22.98 -20.17
C ARG A 346 19.10 24.13 -20.31
N LEU A 347 20.07 23.98 -21.20
CA LEU A 347 20.91 25.11 -21.62
C LEU A 347 20.05 26.24 -22.20
N SER A 348 20.52 27.48 -22.05
CA SER A 348 19.91 28.61 -22.74
C SER A 348 20.09 28.45 -24.26
N ASP A 349 19.18 29.05 -25.02
CA ASP A 349 19.21 28.98 -26.48
C ASP A 349 20.51 29.63 -27.03
N ASP A 350 21.05 30.64 -26.33
CA ASP A 350 22.32 31.32 -26.65
C ASP A 350 23.55 30.42 -26.46
N ILE A 351 23.62 29.67 -25.36
CA ILE A 351 24.76 28.78 -25.06
C ILE A 351 24.69 27.49 -25.88
N ARG A 352 23.47 27.02 -26.14
CA ARG A 352 23.25 25.83 -26.96
C ARG A 352 23.69 26.06 -28.41
N SER A 353 23.37 27.23 -28.96
CA SER A 353 23.72 27.58 -30.34
C SER A 353 25.20 27.93 -30.51
N ASP A 354 25.81 28.59 -29.53
CA ASP A 354 27.22 28.98 -29.58
C ASP A 354 27.88 28.93 -28.19
N SER A 355 28.90 28.07 -28.04
CA SER A 355 29.67 27.96 -26.79
C SER A 355 30.52 29.19 -26.50
N ASN A 356 30.77 30.05 -27.48
CA ASN A 356 31.51 31.30 -27.29
C ASN A 356 30.73 32.33 -26.45
N ASN A 357 29.41 32.12 -26.27
CA ASN A 357 28.57 32.89 -25.35
C ASN A 357 28.75 32.51 -23.87
N ILE A 358 29.51 31.45 -23.56
CA ILE A 358 29.87 31.15 -22.17
C ILE A 358 30.70 32.32 -21.65
N ALA A 359 30.38 32.84 -20.48
CA ALA A 359 31.03 33.99 -19.89
C ALA A 359 32.14 33.56 -18.93
N THR A 360 33.23 34.33 -18.93
CA THR A 360 34.34 34.22 -17.98
C THR A 360 34.56 35.58 -17.33
N ALA A 361 35.08 35.61 -16.10
CA ALA A 361 35.58 36.84 -15.52
C ALA A 361 36.96 37.13 -16.13
N LEU A 362 37.14 38.34 -16.68
CA LEU A 362 38.43 38.85 -17.14
C LEU A 362 39.28 39.33 -15.95
#